data_AF-D7VT13-F1
#
_entry.id   AF-D7VT13-F1
#
_cell.length_a   1.000
_cell.length_b   1.000
_cell.length_c   1.000
_cell.angle_alpha   90.00
_cell.angle_beta   90.00
_cell.angle_gamma   90.00
#
_symmetry.space_group_name_H-M   'P 1'
#
loop_
_entity.id
_entity.type
_entity.pdbx_description
1 polymer ?
#
loop_
_entity_poly.entity_id
_entity_poly.type
_entity_poly.pdbx_seq_one_letter_code
_entity_poly.pdbx_strand_id
1 'polypeptide(L)'
;MISNAYSQAQTRVEDYIITMQGDTLYGKIRSLKDNKLRFESKNGIKVYKPAEVSRAYNASGNKIYASSSVQSTMEKTAVVKPVFAELIQEGEIAIYAFEKVYNGSPRHRNYGVGNRGTVMGPTASISVKYYAVKKSTGEIVEIANSGMDLFGKQTKKRAENLLKLIEDEAVLSQSLAREKSYNQDVFIRYIADYNKLKISQRNLD
;
A
#
# COMPACT_ATOMS: atom_id res chain seq x y z
N MET A 1 -31.68 16.20 -39.84
CA MET A 1 -30.90 15.24 -39.02
C MET A 1 -29.93 16.07 -38.19
N ILE A 2 -30.15 16.17 -36.87
CA ILE A 2 -29.26 16.92 -35.97
C ILE A 2 -28.48 15.88 -35.17
N SER A 3 -27.20 15.73 -35.48
CA SER A 3 -26.28 14.85 -34.78
C SER A 3 -25.88 15.48 -33.44
N ASN A 4 -26.53 15.05 -32.35
CA ASN A 4 -26.09 15.36 -30.99
C ASN A 4 -24.86 14.50 -30.67
N ALA A 5 -23.68 14.98 -31.04
CA ALA A 5 -22.43 14.46 -30.52
C ALA A 5 -22.25 14.99 -29.08
N TYR A 6 -22.83 14.30 -28.11
CA TYR A 6 -22.41 14.43 -26.71
C TYR A 6 -20.98 13.88 -26.61
N SER A 7 -19.98 14.75 -26.84
CA SER A 7 -18.65 14.53 -26.30
C SER A 7 -18.79 14.54 -24.78
N GLN A 8 -18.94 13.36 -24.19
CA GLN A 8 -18.60 13.18 -22.79
C GLN A 8 -17.12 13.57 -22.68
N ALA A 9 -16.86 14.78 -22.18
CA ALA A 9 -15.55 15.17 -21.74
C ALA A 9 -15.17 14.19 -20.63
N GLN A 10 -14.47 13.11 -20.99
CA GLN A 10 -13.70 12.31 -20.06
C GLN A 10 -12.68 13.29 -19.46
N THR A 11 -13.01 13.87 -18.31
CA THR A 11 -12.04 14.49 -17.43
C THR A 11 -10.99 13.44 -17.17
N ARG A 12 -9.87 13.53 -17.90
CA ARG A 12 -8.71 12.69 -17.66
C ARG A 12 -8.31 12.96 -16.21
N VAL A 13 -8.38 11.92 -15.38
CA VAL A 13 -7.83 12.02 -14.04
C VAL A 13 -6.33 12.20 -14.23
N GLU A 14 -5.82 13.38 -13.90
CA GLU A 14 -4.39 13.69 -14.00
C GLU A 14 -3.66 13.23 -12.74
N ASP A 15 -2.37 12.92 -12.88
CA ASP A 15 -1.55 12.66 -11.70
C ASP A 15 -1.46 13.94 -10.85
N TYR A 16 -1.41 13.78 -9.54
CA TYR A 16 -1.19 14.91 -8.65
C TYR A 16 -0.36 14.51 -7.43
N ILE A 17 0.23 15.51 -6.79
CA ILE A 17 0.85 15.38 -5.48
C ILE A 17 0.25 16.42 -4.54
N ILE A 18 0.12 16.05 -3.27
CA ILE A 18 -0.22 16.93 -2.17
C ILE A 18 1.05 17.14 -1.35
N THR A 19 1.52 18.37 -1.27
CA THR A 19 2.72 18.71 -0.48
C THR A 19 2.44 18.55 1.02
N MET A 20 3.48 18.56 1.85
CA MET A 20 3.29 18.58 3.31
C MET A 20 2.58 19.85 3.80
N GLN A 21 2.61 20.92 3.01
CA GLN A 21 1.89 22.17 3.27
C GLN A 21 0.39 22.08 2.89
N GLY A 22 -0.02 21.00 2.22
CA GLY A 22 -1.41 20.80 1.77
C GLY A 22 -1.68 21.30 0.35
N ASP A 23 -0.67 21.84 -0.36
CA ASP A 23 -0.85 22.31 -1.73
C ASP A 23 -0.97 21.13 -2.69
N THR A 24 -1.97 21.18 -3.57
CA THR A 24 -2.14 20.18 -4.64
C THR A 24 -1.46 20.66 -5.92
N LEU A 25 -0.53 19.87 -6.44
CA LEU A 25 0.16 20.11 -7.69
C LEU A 25 -0.24 19.04 -8.71
N TYR A 26 -0.76 19.46 -9.85
CA TYR A 26 -1.15 18.60 -10.97
C TYR A 26 -0.02 18.48 -11.99
N GLY A 27 0.11 17.31 -12.62
CA GLY A 27 1.21 17.02 -13.52
C GLY A 27 1.31 15.54 -13.88
N LYS A 28 2.53 15.05 -14.04
CA LYS A 28 2.82 13.65 -14.39
C LYS A 28 3.87 13.05 -13.46
N ILE A 29 3.55 11.92 -12.84
CA ILE A 29 4.51 11.13 -12.08
C ILE A 29 5.34 10.32 -13.07
N ARG A 30 6.61 10.69 -13.24
CA ARG A 30 7.54 10.01 -14.15
C ARG A 30 8.15 8.76 -13.52
N SER A 31 8.39 8.78 -12.22
CA SER A 31 8.90 7.63 -11.48
C SER A 31 8.69 7.78 -9.98
N LEU A 32 8.42 6.66 -9.30
CA LEU A 32 8.41 6.54 -7.85
C LEU A 32 9.29 5.34 -7.47
N LYS A 33 10.58 5.60 -7.21
CA LYS A 33 11.61 4.58 -6.93
C LYS A 33 12.65 5.16 -5.99
N ASP A 34 13.35 4.30 -5.24
CA ASP A 34 14.47 4.70 -4.37
C ASP A 34 14.13 5.84 -3.39
N ASN A 35 12.92 5.84 -2.84
CA ASN A 35 12.39 6.90 -1.98
C ASN A 35 12.45 8.30 -2.62
N LYS A 36 12.22 8.36 -3.94
CA LYS A 36 12.17 9.60 -4.71
C LYS A 36 10.97 9.55 -5.64
N LEU A 37 10.23 10.66 -5.68
CA LEU A 37 9.13 10.88 -6.60
C LEU A 37 9.57 11.93 -7.62
N ARG A 38 9.71 11.53 -8.88
CA ARG A 38 10.00 12.46 -9.99
C ARG A 38 8.69 12.91 -10.61
N PHE A 39 8.39 14.19 -10.48
CA PHE A 39 7.14 14.81 -10.92
C PHE A 39 7.44 15.85 -11.99
N GLU A 40 6.70 15.80 -13.09
CA GLU A 40 6.76 16.79 -14.15
C GLU A 40 5.53 17.68 -14.09
N SER A 41 5.77 18.99 -14.00
CA SER A 41 4.74 20.02 -13.98
C SER A 41 4.98 21.01 -15.12
N LYS A 42 4.12 22.03 -15.25
CA LYS A 42 4.32 23.15 -16.19
C LYS A 42 5.67 23.87 -16.00
N ASN A 43 6.21 23.85 -14.78
CA ASN A 43 7.48 24.49 -14.42
C ASN A 43 8.69 23.57 -14.61
N GLY A 44 8.50 22.39 -15.21
CA GLY A 44 9.54 21.38 -15.43
C GLY A 44 9.49 20.22 -14.44
N ILE A 45 10.59 19.46 -14.42
CA ILE A 45 10.72 18.22 -13.63
C ILE A 45 11.33 18.53 -12.27
N LYS A 46 10.65 18.14 -11.19
CA LYS A 46 11.14 18.21 -9.81
C LYS A 46 11.19 16.81 -9.19
N VAL A 47 12.17 16.60 -8.31
CA VAL A 47 12.30 15.37 -7.52
C VAL A 47 11.92 15.69 -6.08
N TYR A 48 10.96 14.95 -5.55
CA TYR A 48 10.47 15.07 -4.18
C TYR A 48 10.93 13.89 -3.33
N LYS A 49 11.29 14.18 -2.07
CA LYS A 49 11.52 13.21 -1.01
C LYS A 49 10.22 12.92 -0.25
N PRO A 50 10.11 11.78 0.46
CA PRO A 50 8.94 11.46 1.28
C PRO A 50 8.59 12.53 2.32
N ALA A 51 9.57 13.27 2.82
CA ALA A 51 9.33 14.37 3.78
C ALA A 51 8.72 15.63 3.15
N GLU A 52 8.60 15.71 1.82
CA GLU A 52 8.08 16.89 1.10
C GLU A 52 6.67 16.68 0.54
N VAL A 53 6.19 15.43 0.54
CA VAL A 53 4.93 15.02 -0.10
C VAL A 53 4.10 14.23 0.90
N SER A 54 2.92 14.75 1.19
CA SER A 54 1.92 14.05 2.01
C SER A 54 1.31 12.90 1.23
N ARG A 55 0.86 13.15 -0.01
CA ARG A 55 0.27 12.14 -0.90
C ARG A 55 0.67 12.34 -2.35
N ALA A 56 0.64 11.26 -3.12
CA ALA A 56 0.78 11.30 -4.55
C ALA A 56 -0.21 10.34 -5.19
N TYR A 57 -0.97 10.81 -6.16
CA TYR A 57 -1.89 9.98 -6.93
C TYR A 57 -1.34 9.76 -8.33
N ASN A 58 -1.19 8.50 -8.71
CA ASN A 58 -0.84 8.06 -10.04
C ASN A 58 -2.11 7.54 -10.73
N ALA A 59 -2.62 8.32 -11.68
CA ALA A 59 -3.84 8.03 -12.41
C ALA A 59 -3.67 6.82 -13.33
N SER A 60 -2.50 6.64 -13.95
CA SER A 60 -2.23 5.49 -14.83
C SER A 60 -2.30 4.15 -14.10
N GLY A 61 -1.90 4.12 -12.82
CA GLY A 61 -1.99 2.94 -11.97
C GLY A 61 -3.25 2.87 -11.12
N ASN A 62 -4.03 3.96 -11.06
CA ASN A 62 -5.04 4.21 -10.03
C ASN A 62 -4.51 3.95 -8.60
N LYS A 63 -3.31 4.44 -8.30
CA LYS A 63 -2.61 4.20 -7.03
C LYS A 63 -2.40 5.50 -6.27
N ILE A 64 -2.63 5.45 -4.96
CA ILE A 64 -2.24 6.51 -4.03
C ILE A 64 -0.96 6.07 -3.33
N TYR A 65 0.00 6.97 -3.23
CA TYR A 65 1.20 6.81 -2.44
C TYR A 65 1.18 7.84 -1.32
N ALA A 66 1.64 7.47 -0.14
CA ALA A 66 1.78 8.37 0.99
C ALA A 66 3.17 8.24 1.59
N SER A 67 3.62 9.31 2.23
CA SER A 67 4.78 9.24 3.11
C SER A 67 4.43 8.40 4.32
N SER A 68 5.17 7.32 4.53
CA SER A 68 4.98 6.44 5.67
C SER A 68 6.32 6.18 6.35
N SER A 69 6.31 6.24 7.67
CA SER A 69 7.45 5.98 8.54
C SER A 69 7.47 4.50 8.92
N VAL A 70 7.56 3.60 7.93
CA VAL A 70 7.64 2.17 8.22
C VAL A 70 9.08 1.80 8.53
N GLN A 71 9.23 1.09 9.65
CA GLN A 71 10.48 0.57 10.16
C GLN A 71 11.08 -0.39 9.11
N SER A 72 12.05 0.11 8.35
CA SER A 72 12.84 -0.75 7.47
C SER A 72 13.63 -1.71 8.35
N THR A 73 13.25 -2.98 8.36
CA THR A 73 13.99 -4.06 9.02
C THR A 73 15.33 -4.38 8.33
N MET A 74 15.79 -3.53 7.40
CA MET A 74 17.04 -3.72 6.67
C MET A 74 18.29 -3.35 7.47
N GLU A 75 18.17 -2.55 8.52
CA GLU A 75 19.30 -2.20 9.39
C GLU A 75 18.99 -2.75 10.80
N LYS A 76 19.94 -3.48 11.40
CA LYS A 76 19.84 -3.98 12.79
C LYS A 76 19.67 -2.86 13.83
N THR A 77 19.79 -1.62 13.38
CA THR A 77 19.39 -0.39 14.08
C THR A 77 18.06 0.08 13.52
N ALA A 78 17.05 0.16 14.38
CA ALA A 78 15.71 0.66 14.10
C ALA A 78 15.72 2.15 13.69
N VAL A 79 16.16 2.46 12.47
CA VAL A 79 16.08 3.82 11.92
C VAL A 79 14.80 3.91 11.09
N VAL A 80 13.82 4.61 11.63
CA VAL A 80 12.55 4.90 10.94
C VAL A 80 12.84 5.93 9.84
N LYS A 81 13.08 5.46 8.60
CA LYS A 81 13.26 6.34 7.44
C LYS A 81 11.91 6.53 6.74
N PRO A 82 11.47 7.76 6.46
CA PRO A 82 10.24 7.99 5.71
C PRO A 82 10.42 7.51 4.28
N VAL A 83 9.44 6.77 3.78
CA VAL A 83 9.45 6.10 2.48
C VAL A 83 8.11 6.34 1.79
N PHE A 84 8.11 6.34 0.45
CA PHE A 84 6.85 6.36 -0.29
C PHE A 84 6.27 4.95 -0.30
N ALA A 85 5.05 4.81 0.24
CA ALA A 85 4.33 3.55 0.31
C ALA A 85 3.03 3.67 -0.47
N GLU A 86 2.63 2.63 -1.17
CA GLU A 86 1.30 2.56 -1.78
C GLU A 86 0.25 2.40 -0.67
N LEU A 87 -0.72 3.30 -0.64
CA LEU A 87 -1.85 3.27 0.29
C LEU A 87 -2.92 2.33 -0.27
N ILE A 88 -3.01 1.13 0.30
CA ILE A 88 -3.99 0.12 -0.09
C ILE A 88 -5.35 0.43 0.54
N GLN A 89 -5.33 0.90 1.77
CA GLN A 89 -6.54 1.20 2.51
C GLN A 89 -6.31 2.34 3.49
N GLU A 90 -7.26 3.25 3.55
CA GLU A 90 -7.29 4.34 4.51
C GLU A 90 -8.38 4.14 5.58
N GLY A 91 -8.09 4.61 6.79
CA GLY A 91 -9.06 4.73 7.87
C GLY A 91 -8.34 4.92 9.20
N GLU A 92 -8.95 4.42 10.28
CA GLU A 92 -8.31 4.35 11.59
C GLU A 92 -7.09 3.43 11.56
N ILE A 93 -7.20 2.32 10.83
CA ILE A 93 -6.06 1.48 10.45
C ILE A 93 -5.78 1.72 8.97
N ALA A 94 -4.57 2.18 8.64
CA ALA A 94 -4.10 2.35 7.27
C ALA A 94 -3.25 1.14 6.85
N ILE A 95 -3.41 0.68 5.60
CA ILE A 95 -2.59 -0.40 5.02
C ILE A 95 -1.68 0.18 3.95
N TYR A 96 -0.39 -0.08 4.10
CA TYR A 96 0.67 0.36 3.21
C TYR A 96 1.37 -0.83 2.54
N ALA A 97 1.57 -0.76 1.24
CA ALA A 97 2.38 -1.70 0.46
C ALA A 97 3.74 -1.08 0.10
N PHE A 98 4.79 -1.86 0.33
CA PHE A 98 6.19 -1.51 0.04
C PHE A 98 6.76 -2.48 -0.97
N GLU A 99 7.11 -1.97 -2.13
CA GLU A 99 7.87 -2.73 -3.11
C GLU A 99 9.34 -2.76 -2.71
N LYS A 100 9.85 -3.94 -2.35
CA LYS A 100 11.27 -4.17 -2.17
C LYS A 100 11.84 -4.77 -3.46
N VAL A 101 12.68 -4.00 -4.13
CA VAL A 101 13.49 -4.48 -5.25
C VAL A 101 14.76 -5.10 -4.68
N TYR A 102 14.92 -6.42 -4.81
CA TYR A 102 16.20 -7.07 -4.51
C TYR A 102 17.11 -7.00 -5.74
N ASN A 103 18.19 -6.24 -5.65
CA ASN A 103 19.34 -6.42 -6.54
C ASN A 103 20.19 -7.56 -5.98
N GLY A 104 19.89 -8.81 -6.35
CA GLY A 104 20.69 -9.96 -5.94
C GLY A 104 20.09 -11.33 -6.25
N SER A 105 20.79 -12.05 -7.13
CA SER A 105 20.77 -13.49 -7.48
C SER A 105 19.45 -14.20 -7.82
N PRO A 106 19.44 -15.03 -8.88
CA PRO A 106 18.24 -15.61 -9.46
C PRO A 106 17.61 -16.63 -8.51
N ARG A 107 16.46 -16.29 -7.95
CA ARG A 107 15.50 -17.29 -7.48
C ARG A 107 14.24 -17.15 -8.29
N HIS A 108 14.16 -18.01 -9.29
CA HIS A 108 13.00 -18.22 -10.14
C HIS A 108 11.72 -18.28 -9.29
N ARG A 109 10.81 -17.32 -9.51
CA ARG A 109 9.39 -17.51 -9.27
C ARG A 109 8.73 -17.45 -10.64
N ASN A 110 8.58 -18.62 -11.25
CA ASN A 110 7.74 -18.80 -12.42
C ASN A 110 6.31 -18.45 -12.03
N TYR A 111 5.84 -17.25 -12.38
CA TYR A 111 4.42 -17.05 -12.62
C TYR A 111 4.15 -17.59 -14.02
N GLY A 112 3.53 -18.76 -14.08
CA GLY A 112 3.10 -19.36 -15.33
C GLY A 112 2.03 -18.48 -15.99
N VAL A 113 2.34 -17.95 -17.16
CA VAL A 113 1.39 -17.73 -18.25
C VAL A 113 2.15 -18.10 -19.53
N GLY A 114 1.51 -18.92 -20.36
CA GLY A 114 2.15 -19.68 -21.42
C GLY A 114 2.77 -18.87 -22.56
N ASN A 115 3.56 -19.64 -23.32
CA ASN A 115 4.05 -19.42 -24.68
C ASN A 115 5.14 -18.37 -24.98
N ARG A 116 6.28 -18.95 -25.39
CA ARG A 116 7.31 -18.46 -26.34
C ARG A 116 8.24 -17.32 -25.87
N GLY A 117 9.52 -17.69 -25.72
CA GLY A 117 10.66 -16.78 -25.78
C GLY A 117 11.42 -16.66 -24.46
N THR A 118 12.28 -17.64 -24.16
CA THR A 118 13.27 -17.55 -23.08
C THR A 118 14.30 -16.47 -23.41
N VAL A 119 14.09 -15.25 -22.92
CA VAL A 119 15.15 -14.23 -22.82
C VAL A 119 15.73 -14.32 -21.42
N MET A 120 16.93 -14.92 -21.30
CA MET A 120 17.73 -14.91 -20.07
C MET A 120 18.26 -13.49 -19.83
N GLY A 121 17.50 -12.68 -19.09
CA GLY A 121 17.97 -11.44 -18.49
C GLY A 121 17.92 -11.52 -16.96
N PRO A 122 18.76 -10.75 -16.24
CA PRO A 122 18.70 -10.67 -14.79
C PRO A 122 17.32 -10.20 -14.35
N THR A 123 16.51 -11.13 -13.83
CA THR A 123 15.16 -10.84 -13.34
C THR A 123 15.28 -10.35 -11.91
N ALA A 124 15.14 -9.04 -11.71
CA ALA A 124 14.99 -8.44 -10.39
C ALA A 124 13.79 -9.09 -9.70
N SER A 125 14.01 -9.68 -8.51
CA SER A 125 12.91 -10.19 -7.69
C SER A 125 12.31 -9.02 -6.94
N ILE A 126 11.08 -8.66 -7.29
CA ILE A 126 10.28 -7.66 -6.56
C ILE A 126 9.48 -8.41 -5.51
N SER A 127 9.71 -8.12 -4.22
CA SER A 127 8.85 -8.60 -3.15
C SER A 127 8.04 -7.46 -2.57
N VAL A 128 6.71 -7.59 -2.54
CA VAL A 128 5.84 -6.60 -1.89
C VAL A 128 5.59 -7.01 -0.45
N LYS A 129 5.92 -6.13 0.48
CA LYS A 129 5.58 -6.24 1.90
C LYS A 129 4.41 -5.32 2.23
N TYR A 130 3.49 -5.81 3.05
CA TYR A 130 2.34 -5.03 3.48
C TYR A 130 2.46 -4.76 4.98
N TYR A 131 2.12 -3.55 5.41
CA TYR A 131 2.10 -3.15 6.81
C TYR A 131 0.79 -2.46 7.12
N ALA A 132 0.22 -2.75 8.28
CA ALA A 132 -0.93 -2.03 8.82
C ALA A 132 -0.47 -1.11 9.96
N VAL A 133 -1.01 0.10 10.00
CA VAL A 133 -0.69 1.14 10.99
C VAL A 133 -1.99 1.64 11.61
N LYS A 134 -2.15 1.49 12.92
CA LYS A 134 -3.30 2.04 13.67
C LYS A 134 -2.97 3.48 14.09
N LYS A 135 -3.76 4.45 13.62
CA LYS A 135 -3.47 5.89 13.79
C LYS A 135 -3.53 6.33 15.25
N SER A 136 -4.52 5.86 16.02
CA SER A 136 -4.69 6.20 17.44
C SER A 136 -3.53 5.74 18.31
N THR A 137 -2.95 4.57 18.04
CA THR A 137 -1.91 3.98 18.89
C THR A 137 -0.50 4.11 18.31
N GLY A 138 -0.37 4.45 17.02
CA GLY A 138 0.90 4.41 16.31
C GLY A 138 1.44 2.98 16.09
N GLU A 139 0.64 1.95 16.39
CA GLU A 139 1.07 0.57 16.28
C GLU A 139 1.24 0.15 14.82
N ILE A 140 2.36 -0.53 14.52
CA ILE A 140 2.71 -1.01 13.18
C ILE A 140 2.84 -2.54 13.22
N VAL A 141 2.12 -3.23 12.34
CA VAL A 141 2.21 -4.69 12.18
C VAL A 141 2.47 -5.06 10.72
N GLU A 142 3.34 -6.06 10.50
CA GLU A 142 3.57 -6.61 9.16
C GLU A 142 2.46 -7.61 8.80
N ILE A 143 1.82 -7.39 7.65
CA ILE A 143 0.92 -8.35 7.01
C ILE A 143 1.83 -9.29 6.22
N ALA A 144 2.26 -10.38 6.88
CA ALA A 144 3.20 -11.33 6.29
C ALA A 144 2.62 -11.89 4.97
N ASN A 145 3.32 -11.73 3.85
CA ASN A 145 2.89 -12.29 2.57
C ASN A 145 3.23 -13.80 2.52
N SER A 146 2.34 -14.63 1.97
CA SER A 146 2.38 -16.09 2.11
C SER A 146 3.60 -16.73 1.45
N GLY A 147 4.61 -17.05 2.27
CA GLY A 147 5.39 -18.26 2.07
C GLY A 147 4.63 -19.40 2.71
N MET A 148 4.37 -20.48 1.98
CA MET A 148 3.68 -21.66 2.48
C MET A 148 4.48 -22.24 3.64
N ASP A 149 4.07 -21.93 4.87
CA ASP A 149 4.70 -22.42 6.08
C ASP A 149 4.07 -23.78 6.38
N LEU A 150 4.80 -24.85 6.04
CA LEU A 150 4.42 -26.26 6.25
C LEU A 150 4.04 -26.59 7.70
N PHE A 151 4.26 -25.66 8.65
CA PHE A 151 4.04 -25.84 10.08
C PHE A 151 3.10 -24.80 10.73
N GLY A 152 2.38 -23.99 9.95
CA GLY A 152 1.27 -23.14 10.45
C GLY A 152 1.64 -21.99 11.41
N LYS A 153 2.93 -21.75 11.67
CA LYS A 153 3.39 -20.69 12.61
C LYS A 153 3.09 -19.29 12.08
N GLN A 154 3.24 -19.06 10.78
CA GLN A 154 2.88 -17.78 10.17
C GLN A 154 1.39 -17.43 10.30
N THR A 155 0.50 -18.43 10.18
CA THR A 155 -0.94 -18.24 10.29
C THR A 155 -1.34 -17.73 11.69
N LYS A 156 -0.71 -18.27 12.74
CA LYS A 156 -0.92 -17.82 14.13
C LYS A 156 -0.47 -16.37 14.33
N LYS A 157 0.74 -16.03 13.87
CA LYS A 157 1.27 -14.66 13.99
C LYS A 157 0.42 -13.63 13.24
N ARG A 158 -0.19 -13.99 12.11
CA ARG A 158 -1.12 -13.10 11.39
C ARG A 158 -2.41 -12.89 12.17
N ALA A 159 -2.98 -13.95 12.74
CA ALA A 159 -4.16 -13.86 13.58
C ALA A 159 -3.90 -12.96 14.80
N GLU A 160 -2.77 -13.15 15.47
CA GLU A 160 -2.32 -12.34 16.61
C GLU A 160 -2.13 -10.86 16.22
N ASN A 161 -1.41 -10.59 15.12
CA ASN A 161 -1.21 -9.23 14.63
C ASN A 161 -2.54 -8.53 14.30
N LEU A 162 -3.48 -9.23 13.65
CA LEU A 162 -4.77 -8.66 13.30
C LEU A 162 -5.61 -8.41 14.56
N LEU A 163 -5.67 -9.39 15.46
CA LEU A 163 -6.40 -9.28 16.72
C LEU A 163 -5.94 -8.07 17.51
N LYS A 164 -4.63 -7.89 17.65
CA LYS A 164 -4.05 -6.75 18.36
C LYS A 164 -4.48 -5.39 17.81
N LEU A 165 -4.73 -5.30 16.50
CA LEU A 165 -5.21 -4.06 15.89
C LEU A 165 -6.70 -3.79 16.15
N ILE A 166 -7.53 -4.83 16.30
CA ILE A 166 -9.00 -4.72 16.33
C ILE A 166 -9.63 -5.15 17.66
N GLU A 167 -8.82 -5.46 18.68
CA GLU A 167 -9.27 -6.02 19.96
C GLU A 167 -10.31 -5.16 20.69
N ASP A 168 -10.32 -3.85 20.43
CA ASP A 168 -11.31 -2.91 20.96
C ASP A 168 -12.72 -3.09 20.37
N GLU A 169 -12.85 -3.80 19.23
CA GLU A 169 -14.13 -4.14 18.61
C GLU A 169 -14.47 -5.61 18.86
N ALA A 170 -15.25 -5.87 19.92
CA ALA A 170 -15.53 -7.21 20.42
C ALA A 170 -16.20 -8.13 19.38
N VAL A 171 -17.14 -7.61 18.58
CA VAL A 171 -17.86 -8.40 17.56
C VAL A 171 -16.93 -8.84 16.44
N LEU A 172 -16.06 -7.94 15.96
CA LEU A 172 -15.07 -8.27 14.92
C LEU A 172 -14.00 -9.22 15.45
N SER A 173 -13.54 -9.02 16.68
CA SER A 173 -12.55 -9.89 17.32
C SER A 173 -13.06 -11.32 17.50
N GLN A 174 -14.32 -11.49 17.91
CA GLN A 174 -14.95 -12.81 18.00
C GLN A 174 -15.16 -13.45 16.64
N SER A 175 -15.54 -12.67 15.63
CA SER A 175 -15.70 -13.15 14.26
C SER A 175 -14.37 -13.64 13.70
N LEU A 176 -13.29 -12.90 13.97
CA LEU A 176 -11.94 -13.26 13.57
C LEU A 176 -11.50 -14.59 14.19
N ALA A 177 -11.78 -14.82 15.48
CA ALA A 177 -11.42 -16.06 16.16
C ALA A 177 -12.07 -17.32 15.53
N ARG A 178 -13.18 -17.17 14.79
CA ARG A 178 -13.88 -18.25 14.10
C ARG A 178 -13.39 -18.47 12.66
N GLU A 179 -12.49 -17.62 12.18
CA GLU A 179 -11.99 -17.66 10.81
C GLU A 179 -11.07 -18.87 10.59
N LYS A 180 -11.27 -19.58 9.48
CA LYS A 180 -10.55 -20.83 9.17
C LYS A 180 -9.18 -20.57 8.54
N SER A 181 -8.98 -19.41 7.93
CA SER A 181 -7.74 -19.05 7.24
C SER A 181 -7.42 -17.56 7.40
N TYR A 182 -6.15 -17.27 7.64
CA TYR A 182 -5.66 -15.90 7.83
C TYR A 182 -4.77 -15.51 6.65
N ASN A 183 -5.38 -15.47 5.46
CA ASN A 183 -4.73 -14.99 4.25
C ASN A 183 -4.78 -13.44 4.19
N GLN A 184 -4.11 -12.86 3.19
CA GLN A 184 -4.03 -11.40 3.04
C GLN A 184 -5.41 -10.76 2.85
N ASP A 185 -6.29 -11.39 2.06
CA ASP A 185 -7.61 -10.85 1.74
C ASP A 185 -8.50 -10.77 2.99
N VAL A 186 -8.47 -11.80 3.83
CA VAL A 186 -9.14 -11.82 5.14
C VAL A 186 -8.62 -10.66 5.99
N PHE A 187 -7.30 -10.46 6.06
CA PHE A 187 -6.69 -9.40 6.85
C PHE A 187 -7.16 -8.01 6.39
N ILE A 188 -7.13 -7.75 5.08
CA ILE A 188 -7.60 -6.49 4.49
C ILE A 188 -9.10 -6.30 4.76
N ARG A 189 -9.92 -7.34 4.57
CA ARG A 189 -11.38 -7.29 4.82
C ARG A 189 -11.70 -6.89 6.26
N TYR A 190 -11.09 -7.54 7.25
CA TYR A 190 -11.34 -7.22 8.67
C TYR A 190 -10.94 -5.79 9.04
N ILE A 191 -9.83 -5.27 8.47
CA ILE A 191 -9.46 -3.86 8.64
C ILE A 191 -10.50 -2.95 7.97
N ALA A 192 -11.02 -3.30 6.79
CA ALA A 192 -12.06 -2.52 6.10
C ALA A 192 -13.33 -2.43 6.93
N ASP A 193 -13.76 -3.53 7.52
CA ASP A 193 -14.94 -3.56 8.38
C ASP A 193 -14.70 -2.77 9.67
N TYR A 194 -13.53 -2.91 10.30
CA TYR A 194 -13.14 -2.09 11.46
C TYR A 194 -13.17 -0.58 11.15
N ASN A 195 -12.56 -0.17 10.03
CA ASN A 195 -12.54 1.24 9.63
C ASN A 195 -13.95 1.79 9.38
N LYS A 196 -14.85 1.00 8.77
CA LYS A 196 -16.25 1.40 8.59
C LYS A 196 -16.95 1.61 9.92
N LEU A 197 -16.75 0.71 10.90
CA LEU A 197 -17.33 0.87 12.24
C LEU A 197 -16.84 2.16 12.90
N LYS A 198 -15.54 2.46 12.85
CA LYS A 198 -14.98 3.68 13.43
C LYS A 198 -15.47 4.96 12.75
N ILE A 199 -15.69 4.93 11.44
CA ILE A 199 -16.31 6.05 10.71
C ILE A 199 -17.76 6.25 11.19
N SER A 200 -18.53 5.17 11.29
CA SER A 200 -19.92 5.25 11.75
C SER A 200 -20.03 5.77 13.19
N GLN A 201 -19.15 5.35 14.10
CA GLN A 201 -19.10 5.84 15.47
C GLN A 201 -18.80 7.35 15.54
N ARG A 202 -17.81 7.82 14.77
CA ARG A 202 -17.46 9.26 14.72
C ARG A 202 -18.54 10.16 14.14
N ASN A 203 -19.44 9.62 13.33
CA ASN A 203 -20.53 10.40 12.75
C ASN A 203 -21.77 10.47 13.66
N LEU A 204 -21.77 9.71 14.76
CA LEU A 204 -22.85 9.70 15.76
C LEU A 204 -22.52 10.57 16.99
N ASP A 205 -21.25 10.93 17.17
CA ASP A 205 -20.74 11.87 18.17
C ASP A 205 -20.74 13.31 17.63
#